data_AF-A0A1Q6X2P6-F1
#
_entry.id   AF-A0A1Q6X2P6-F1
#
_cell.length_a   1.000
_cell.length_b   1.000
_cell.length_c   1.000
_cell.angle_alpha   90.00
_cell.angle_beta   90.00
_cell.angle_gamma   90.00
#
_symmetry.space_group_name_H-M   'P 1'
#
loop_
_entity.id
_entity.type
_entity.pdbx_description
1 polymer ?
#
loop_
_entity_poly.entity_id
_entity_poly.type
_entity_poly.pdbx_seq_one_letter_code
_entity_poly.pdbx_strand_id
1 'polypeptide(L)'
;MYQPPKKSWPQIAPTEIDNNLRHRLVQGEVHDENAFAIGGVSGHAGVFSTAPDLAAFCQMLLNGGVYAHQRILRRATIAQFTTPQQLSGGTRTLGWAVPTEGGSSGHYFSAQSFGHTGFTGTSIWIDSDRQLFVVLLTNRVHPTRENTKIQQVRPALHDAVMQALGLATAAAPLR
;
A
#
# COMPACT_ATOMS: atom_id res chain seq x y z
N MET A 1 -5.94 11.62 -5.71
CA MET A 1 -6.29 12.25 -7.00
C MET A 1 -5.44 11.69 -8.14
N TYR A 2 -5.92 11.74 -9.38
CA TYR A 2 -5.13 11.48 -10.58
C TYR A 2 -4.69 12.81 -11.22
N GLN A 3 -3.59 12.79 -12.00
CA GLN A 3 -3.08 13.95 -12.74
C GLN A 3 -3.08 15.27 -11.94
N PRO A 4 -2.27 15.36 -10.86
CA PRO A 4 -2.27 16.53 -10.00
C PRO A 4 -1.89 17.81 -10.76
N PRO A 5 -2.54 18.96 -10.49
CA PRO A 5 -2.26 20.20 -11.19
C PRO A 5 -0.82 20.66 -10.91
N LYS A 6 -0.19 21.32 -11.88
CA LYS A 6 1.23 21.76 -11.78
C LYS A 6 1.56 22.52 -10.48
N LYS A 7 0.61 23.30 -9.95
CA LYS A 7 0.78 24.04 -8.68
C LYS A 7 1.05 23.15 -7.46
N SER A 8 0.65 21.87 -7.47
CA SER A 8 0.89 20.94 -6.36
C SER A 8 2.15 20.10 -6.54
N TRP A 9 2.81 20.16 -7.71
CA TRP A 9 4.01 19.36 -7.99
C TRP A 9 5.14 19.57 -6.97
N PRO A 10 5.41 20.78 -6.45
CA PRO A 10 6.43 20.97 -5.42
C PRO A 10 6.18 20.20 -4.12
N GLN A 11 4.93 19.78 -3.86
CA GLN A 11 4.56 18.99 -2.68
C GLN A 11 4.60 17.48 -2.95
N ILE A 12 4.88 17.08 -4.20
CA ILE A 12 4.93 15.69 -4.63
C ILE A 12 6.40 15.30 -4.77
N ALA A 13 6.78 14.20 -4.11
CA ALA A 13 8.14 13.68 -4.20
C ALA A 13 8.48 13.30 -5.66
N PRO A 14 9.62 13.74 -6.20
CA PRO A 14 10.05 13.41 -7.55
C PRO A 14 10.55 11.97 -7.61
N THR A 15 10.10 11.15 -8.55
CA THR A 15 10.48 9.73 -8.64
C THR A 15 11.85 9.55 -9.30
N GLU A 16 11.91 8.98 -10.49
CA GLU A 16 13.16 8.66 -11.17
C GLU A 16 13.50 9.66 -12.27
N ILE A 17 14.77 9.71 -12.63
CA ILE A 17 15.21 10.24 -13.92
C ILE A 17 14.90 9.18 -14.97
N ASP A 18 13.80 9.37 -15.67
CA ASP A 18 13.37 8.45 -16.72
C ASP A 18 14.20 8.71 -17.99
N ASN A 19 15.15 7.82 -18.27
CA ASN A 19 16.02 7.90 -19.44
C ASN A 19 15.46 7.18 -20.67
N ASN A 20 14.32 6.49 -20.56
CA ASN A 20 13.81 5.60 -21.61
C ASN A 20 12.63 6.20 -22.37
N LEU A 21 11.73 6.89 -21.67
CA LEU A 21 10.49 7.41 -22.26
C LEU A 21 10.41 8.94 -22.17
N ARG A 22 10.53 9.50 -20.96
CA ARG A 22 10.31 10.94 -20.74
C ARG A 22 11.59 11.78 -20.82
N HIS A 23 12.76 11.15 -20.76
CA HIS A 23 14.10 11.80 -20.79
C HIS A 23 14.25 12.96 -19.79
N ARG A 24 13.66 12.84 -18.60
CA ARG A 24 13.69 13.86 -17.53
C ARG A 24 13.34 13.28 -16.17
N LEU A 25 13.58 14.06 -15.12
CA LEU A 25 13.07 13.76 -13.78
C LEU A 25 11.53 13.75 -13.79
N VAL A 26 10.95 12.66 -13.33
CA VAL A 26 9.49 12.51 -13.20
C VAL A 26 9.02 13.09 -11.87
N GLN A 27 8.09 14.05 -11.93
CA GLN A 27 7.49 14.66 -10.74
C GLN A 27 6.07 15.13 -11.05
N GLY A 28 5.12 14.85 -10.16
CA GLY A 28 3.72 15.23 -10.36
C GLY A 28 2.99 14.45 -11.48
N GLU A 29 3.60 13.36 -11.96
CA GLU A 29 3.09 12.50 -13.02
C GLU A 29 3.20 11.04 -12.59
N VAL A 30 2.28 10.19 -13.08
CA VAL A 30 2.32 8.76 -12.76
C VAL A 30 3.66 8.17 -13.18
N HIS A 31 4.27 7.43 -12.25
CA HIS A 31 5.53 6.75 -12.51
C HIS A 31 5.36 5.67 -13.59
N ASP A 32 4.35 4.81 -13.42
CA ASP A 32 4.08 3.67 -14.30
C ASP A 32 3.97 4.12 -15.77
N GLU A 33 4.82 3.55 -16.62
CA GLU A 33 4.97 3.93 -18.03
C GLU A 33 3.69 3.58 -18.82
N ASN A 34 3.04 2.46 -18.50
CA ASN A 34 1.79 2.05 -19.15
C ASN A 34 0.65 3.00 -18.79
N ALA A 35 0.46 3.30 -17.50
CA ALA A 35 -0.53 4.26 -17.04
C ALA A 35 -0.28 5.63 -17.66
N PHE A 36 0.98 6.06 -17.78
CA PHE A 36 1.32 7.31 -18.45
C PHE A 36 0.92 7.30 -19.93
N ALA A 37 1.23 6.24 -20.66
CA ALA A 37 0.91 6.10 -22.08
C ALA A 37 -0.60 6.18 -22.38
N ILE A 38 -1.45 5.75 -21.45
CA ILE A 38 -2.93 5.82 -21.57
C ILE A 38 -3.53 7.08 -20.94
N GLY A 39 -2.72 8.13 -20.72
CA GLY A 39 -3.21 9.41 -20.21
C GLY A 39 -3.19 9.54 -18.69
N GLY A 40 -2.45 8.72 -17.97
CA GLY A 40 -2.13 8.92 -16.55
C GLY A 40 -3.21 8.50 -15.54
N VAL A 41 -4.35 7.97 -16.00
CA VAL A 41 -5.46 7.52 -15.14
C VAL A 41 -5.67 6.03 -15.33
N SER A 42 -5.29 5.23 -14.33
CA SER A 42 -5.51 3.79 -14.36
C SER A 42 -5.91 3.22 -13.00
N GLY A 43 -6.61 2.09 -13.01
CA GLY A 43 -6.97 1.36 -11.79
C GLY A 43 -5.77 0.78 -11.05
N HIS A 44 -4.69 0.45 -11.75
CA HIS A 44 -3.48 -0.12 -11.15
C HIS A 44 -2.43 0.92 -10.71
N ALA A 45 -2.49 2.15 -11.23
CA ALA A 45 -1.50 3.20 -10.96
C ALA A 45 -2.02 4.62 -11.28
N GLY A 46 -1.37 5.64 -10.72
CA GLY A 46 -1.62 7.06 -11.04
C GLY A 46 -2.32 7.86 -9.95
N VAL A 47 -2.68 7.23 -8.84
CA VAL A 47 -3.22 7.91 -7.66
C VAL A 47 -2.09 8.58 -6.86
N PHE A 48 -2.25 9.88 -6.64
CA PHE A 48 -1.50 10.68 -5.68
C PHE A 48 -2.35 10.92 -4.43
N SER A 49 -1.80 10.70 -3.25
CA SER A 49 -2.51 10.83 -1.98
C SER A 49 -1.55 11.23 -0.86
N THR A 50 -2.11 11.61 0.28
CA THR A 50 -1.35 11.93 1.50
C THR A 50 -1.49 10.82 2.54
N ALA A 51 -0.63 10.84 3.57
CA ALA A 51 -0.76 9.90 4.69
C ALA A 51 -2.12 10.04 5.42
N PRO A 52 -2.64 11.25 5.72
CA PRO A 52 -3.99 11.42 6.27
C PRO A 52 -5.10 10.83 5.39
N ASP A 53 -5.05 11.04 4.08
CA ASP A 53 -6.06 10.48 3.16
C ASP A 53 -6.03 8.94 3.15
N LEU A 54 -4.82 8.36 3.16
CA LEU A 54 -4.66 6.91 3.23
C LEU A 54 -5.07 6.36 4.60
N ALA A 55 -4.83 7.08 5.68
CA ALA A 55 -5.32 6.71 7.01
C ALA A 55 -6.86 6.70 7.06
N ALA A 56 -7.52 7.68 6.46
CA ALA A 56 -8.98 7.70 6.32
C ALA A 56 -9.49 6.49 5.53
N PHE A 57 -8.83 6.15 4.42
CA PHE A 57 -9.14 4.97 3.63
C PHE A 57 -8.93 3.66 4.42
N CYS A 58 -7.81 3.51 5.14
CA CYS A 58 -7.55 2.32 5.96
C CYS A 58 -8.57 2.20 7.10
N GLN A 59 -8.92 3.31 7.75
CA GLN A 59 -9.94 3.35 8.80
C GLN A 59 -11.32 2.95 8.24
N MET A 60 -11.67 3.39 7.03
CA MET A 60 -12.89 2.98 6.35
C MET A 60 -12.98 1.46 6.18
N LEU A 61 -11.86 0.83 5.80
CA LEU A 61 -11.76 -0.62 5.64
C LEU A 61 -11.90 -1.34 7.00
N LEU A 62 -11.18 -0.90 8.04
CA LEU A 62 -11.29 -1.43 9.40
C LEU A 62 -12.73 -1.34 9.94
N ASN A 63 -13.42 -0.23 9.64
CA ASN A 63 -14.80 0.01 10.06
C ASN A 63 -15.85 -0.72 9.20
N GLY A 64 -15.44 -1.63 8.31
CA GLY A 64 -16.37 -2.39 7.47
C GLY A 64 -17.14 -1.50 6.48
N GLY A 65 -16.46 -0.51 5.90
CA GLY A 65 -16.98 0.33 4.83
C GLY A 65 -17.48 1.70 5.26
N VAL A 66 -17.22 2.12 6.51
CA VAL A 66 -17.75 3.36 7.09
C VAL A 66 -16.62 4.30 7.50
N TYR A 67 -16.69 5.56 7.07
CA TYR A 67 -15.79 6.62 7.53
C TYR A 67 -16.59 7.90 7.74
N ALA A 68 -16.24 8.68 8.77
CA ALA A 68 -16.93 9.93 9.11
C ALA A 68 -18.47 9.80 9.14
N HIS A 69 -18.98 8.74 9.78
CA HIS A 69 -20.41 8.40 9.87
C HIS A 69 -21.12 8.12 8.54
N GLN A 70 -20.39 8.00 7.43
CA GLN A 70 -20.94 7.69 6.10
C GLN A 70 -20.51 6.30 5.64
N ARG A 71 -21.47 5.55 5.10
CA ARG A 71 -21.18 4.26 4.44
C ARG A 71 -20.72 4.52 3.01
N ILE A 72 -19.45 4.21 2.76
CA ILE A 72 -18.83 4.29 1.44
C ILE A 72 -18.95 2.94 0.72
N LEU A 73 -18.69 1.84 1.43
CA LEU A 73 -18.79 0.47 0.91
C LEU A 73 -19.68 -0.39 1.80
N ARG A 74 -20.30 -1.42 1.22
CA ARG A 74 -21.08 -2.40 1.98
C ARG A 74 -20.12 -3.25 2.83
N ARG A 75 -20.51 -3.56 4.07
CA ARG A 75 -19.72 -4.44 4.94
C ARG A 75 -19.43 -5.80 4.29
N ALA A 76 -20.42 -6.35 3.58
CA ALA A 76 -20.25 -7.60 2.83
C ALA A 76 -19.20 -7.50 1.72
N THR A 77 -19.09 -6.34 1.04
CA THR A 77 -18.06 -6.10 0.03
C THR A 77 -16.66 -6.04 0.66
N ILE A 78 -16.53 -5.35 1.79
CA ILE A 78 -15.24 -5.32 2.53
C ILE A 78 -14.84 -6.75 2.90
N ALA A 79 -15.73 -7.49 3.56
CA ALA A 79 -15.46 -8.86 3.95
C ALA A 79 -15.06 -9.73 2.75
N GLN A 80 -15.77 -9.62 1.62
CA GLN A 80 -15.46 -10.39 0.41
C GLN A 80 -14.07 -10.06 -0.16
N PHE A 81 -13.66 -8.78 -0.13
CA PHE A 81 -12.39 -8.34 -0.70
C PHE A 81 -11.19 -8.59 0.21
N THR A 82 -11.40 -8.70 1.52
CA THR A 82 -10.31 -8.86 2.50
C THR A 82 -10.21 -10.28 3.06
N THR A 83 -11.17 -11.16 2.78
CA THR A 83 -11.10 -12.56 3.25
C THR A 83 -10.09 -13.35 2.43
N PRO A 84 -9.08 -13.97 3.07
CA PRO A 84 -8.16 -14.88 2.40
C PRO A 84 -8.88 -16.10 1.79
N GLN A 85 -8.57 -16.40 0.54
CA GLN A 85 -9.05 -17.57 -0.18
C GLN A 85 -7.89 -18.51 -0.49
N GLN A 86 -8.06 -19.78 -0.15
CA GLN A 86 -7.11 -20.84 -0.48
C GLN A 86 -7.28 -21.23 -1.94
N LEU A 87 -6.21 -21.06 -2.72
CA LEU A 87 -6.13 -21.45 -4.13
C LEU A 87 -5.01 -22.49 -4.29
N SER A 88 -4.99 -23.22 -5.39
CA SER A 88 -3.95 -24.22 -5.68
C SER A 88 -2.53 -23.65 -5.68
N GLY A 89 -2.37 -22.35 -5.94
CA GLY A 89 -1.09 -21.63 -5.92
C GLY A 89 -0.83 -20.82 -4.63
N GLY A 90 -1.59 -21.06 -3.57
CA GLY A 90 -1.47 -20.39 -2.27
C GLY A 90 -2.64 -19.47 -1.94
N THR A 91 -2.48 -18.68 -0.90
CA THR A 91 -3.53 -17.80 -0.37
C THR A 91 -3.58 -16.45 -1.09
N ARG A 92 -4.77 -15.99 -1.49
CA ARG A 92 -5.00 -14.66 -2.09
C ARG A 92 -6.29 -14.03 -1.57
N THR A 93 -6.40 -12.72 -1.70
CA THR A 93 -7.69 -12.02 -1.57
C THR A 93 -8.08 -11.40 -2.91
N LEU A 94 -9.23 -10.72 -2.99
CA LEU A 94 -9.59 -9.92 -4.15
C LEU A 94 -8.89 -8.56 -4.09
N GLY A 95 -7.68 -8.50 -4.67
CA GLY A 95 -6.94 -7.24 -4.86
C GLY A 95 -5.91 -6.90 -3.76
N TRP A 96 -5.83 -7.67 -2.67
CA TRP A 96 -4.82 -7.49 -1.63
C TRP A 96 -3.89 -8.69 -1.49
N ALA A 97 -2.65 -8.41 -1.09
CA ALA A 97 -1.74 -9.43 -0.59
C ALA A 97 -2.15 -9.85 0.82
N VAL A 98 -1.80 -11.09 1.17
CA VAL A 98 -1.87 -11.64 2.53
C VAL A 98 -0.47 -11.75 3.12
N PRO A 99 -0.31 -11.80 4.44
CA PRO A 99 1.00 -12.01 5.07
C PRO A 99 1.63 -13.32 4.60
N THR A 100 2.93 -13.27 4.36
CA THR A 100 3.75 -14.44 4.04
C THR A 100 5.04 -14.35 4.83
N GLU A 101 5.66 -15.49 5.11
CA GLU A 101 6.99 -15.52 5.71
C GLU A 101 7.99 -14.73 4.84
N GLY A 102 8.82 -13.88 5.48
CA GLY A 102 9.73 -12.96 4.79
C GLY A 102 9.04 -11.89 3.92
N GLY A 103 7.71 -11.78 3.99
CA GLY A 103 6.91 -10.86 3.21
C GLY A 103 6.99 -9.41 3.70
N SER A 104 6.45 -8.50 2.90
CA SER A 104 6.53 -7.07 3.20
C SER A 104 5.78 -6.64 4.47
N SER A 105 4.88 -7.47 5.02
CA SER A 105 4.13 -7.22 6.27
C SER A 105 4.99 -7.29 7.52
N GLY A 106 6.20 -7.85 7.45
CA GLY A 106 6.91 -8.29 8.65
C GLY A 106 6.26 -9.53 9.27
N HIS A 107 6.59 -9.81 10.52
CA HIS A 107 6.34 -11.08 11.19
C HIS A 107 5.11 -11.06 12.13
N TYR A 108 4.62 -9.88 12.50
CA TYR A 108 3.65 -9.75 13.61
C TYR A 108 2.21 -9.42 13.19
N PHE A 109 1.97 -9.07 11.92
CA PHE A 109 0.62 -8.91 11.39
C PHE A 109 -0.18 -10.22 11.49
N SER A 110 -1.45 -10.15 11.86
CA SER A 110 -2.31 -11.32 11.99
C SER A 110 -2.54 -12.01 10.64
N ALA A 111 -2.95 -13.27 10.67
CA ALA A 111 -3.19 -14.03 9.45
C ALA A 111 -4.37 -13.49 8.61
N GLN A 112 -5.29 -12.74 9.21
CA GLN A 112 -6.42 -12.07 8.52
C GLN A 112 -6.05 -10.68 8.00
N SER A 113 -4.80 -10.27 8.18
CA SER A 113 -4.31 -8.99 7.67
C SER A 113 -4.23 -9.00 6.15
N PHE A 114 -4.25 -7.80 5.58
CA PHE A 114 -4.15 -7.63 4.14
C PHE A 114 -3.44 -6.32 3.81
N GLY A 115 -2.77 -6.28 2.65
CA GLY A 115 -1.95 -5.14 2.29
C GLY A 115 -1.51 -5.11 0.84
N HIS A 116 -0.75 -4.10 0.47
CA HIS A 116 -0.18 -3.95 -0.86
C HIS A 116 1.10 -3.11 -0.82
N THR A 117 2.00 -3.35 -1.76
CA THR A 117 3.22 -2.54 -1.95
C THR A 117 3.11 -1.65 -3.19
N GLY A 118 3.72 -0.48 -3.18
CA GLY A 118 3.84 0.37 -4.35
C GLY A 118 5.24 0.32 -4.95
N PHE A 119 5.33 0.43 -6.29
CA PHE A 119 6.62 0.38 -6.99
C PHE A 119 7.60 1.46 -6.51
N THR A 120 7.10 2.67 -6.22
CA THR A 120 7.90 3.79 -5.72
C THR A 120 8.44 3.57 -4.30
N GLY A 121 8.09 2.47 -3.64
CA GLY A 121 8.60 2.13 -2.31
C GLY A 121 7.55 2.21 -1.19
N THR A 122 6.32 2.58 -1.52
CA THR A 122 5.24 2.65 -0.53
C THR A 122 4.76 1.26 -0.09
N SER A 123 4.04 1.20 1.03
CA SER A 123 3.25 0.04 1.44
C SER A 123 2.09 0.43 2.36
N ILE A 124 1.02 -0.35 2.32
CA ILE A 124 -0.09 -0.30 3.26
C ILE A 124 -0.35 -1.71 3.76
N TRP A 125 -0.47 -1.89 5.07
CA TRP A 125 -0.91 -3.13 5.70
C TRP A 125 -1.95 -2.83 6.77
N ILE A 126 -3.01 -3.63 6.81
CA ILE A 126 -4.17 -3.45 7.69
C ILE A 126 -4.42 -4.78 8.41
N ASP A 127 -4.52 -4.72 9.74
CA ASP A 127 -4.81 -5.84 10.61
C ASP A 127 -6.20 -5.66 11.23
N SER A 128 -7.18 -6.42 10.74
CA SER A 128 -8.55 -6.36 11.24
C SER A 128 -8.71 -6.95 12.64
N ASP A 129 -7.84 -7.86 13.05
CA ASP A 129 -7.94 -8.50 14.36
C ASP A 129 -7.44 -7.56 15.46
N ARG A 130 -6.38 -6.80 15.15
CA ARG A 130 -5.76 -5.82 16.05
C ARG A 130 -6.27 -4.40 15.88
N GLN A 131 -7.19 -4.18 14.93
CA GLN A 131 -7.79 -2.86 14.63
C GLN A 131 -6.73 -1.78 14.38
N LEU A 132 -5.71 -2.11 13.59
CA LEU A 132 -4.63 -1.18 13.24
C LEU A 132 -4.27 -1.24 11.76
N PHE A 133 -3.53 -0.24 11.31
CA PHE A 133 -2.90 -0.23 10.00
C PHE A 133 -1.56 0.48 10.07
N VAL A 134 -0.68 0.18 9.10
CA VAL A 134 0.58 0.90 8.89
C VAL A 134 0.65 1.35 7.44
N VAL A 135 0.94 2.63 7.25
CA VAL A 135 1.16 3.26 5.95
C VAL A 135 2.61 3.75 5.89
N LEU A 136 3.35 3.28 4.89
CA LEU A 136 4.69 3.75 4.56
C LEU A 136 4.64 4.49 3.23
N LEU A 137 4.99 5.79 3.26
CA LEU A 137 5.19 6.60 2.06
C LEU A 137 6.68 6.91 1.90
N THR A 138 7.30 6.29 0.90
CA THR A 138 8.69 6.54 0.53
C THR A 138 8.79 6.72 -0.98
N ASN A 139 10.00 7.05 -1.43
CA ASN A 139 10.30 7.21 -2.84
C ASN A 139 11.66 6.58 -3.18
N ARG A 140 11.73 5.26 -3.06
CA ARG A 140 12.95 4.46 -3.23
C ARG A 140 13.55 4.56 -4.64
N VAL A 141 12.72 4.92 -5.64
CA VAL A 141 13.11 5.06 -7.05
C VAL A 141 13.82 6.37 -7.34
N HIS A 142 13.99 7.26 -6.36
CA HIS A 142 14.69 8.51 -6.55
C HIS A 142 16.20 8.38 -6.25
N PRO A 143 17.09 8.82 -7.16
CA PRO A 143 16.83 9.30 -8.52
C PRO A 143 16.72 8.16 -9.54
N THR A 144 16.96 6.91 -9.15
CA THR A 144 16.96 5.76 -10.05
C THR A 144 16.26 4.52 -9.44
N ARG A 145 15.74 3.61 -10.28
CA ARG A 145 14.91 2.46 -9.85
C ARG A 145 15.68 1.27 -9.25
N GLU A 146 17.01 1.29 -9.30
CA GLU A 146 17.90 0.18 -8.92
C GLU A 146 17.99 -0.04 -7.41
N ASN A 147 17.58 0.93 -6.58
CA ASN A 147 17.62 0.79 -5.13
C ASN A 147 16.57 -0.23 -4.63
N THR A 148 17.02 -1.43 -4.26
CA THR A 148 16.14 -2.51 -3.76
C THR A 148 16.01 -2.58 -2.25
N LYS A 149 16.70 -1.72 -1.47
CA LYS A 149 16.73 -1.76 0.01
C LYS A 149 15.35 -1.70 0.66
N ILE A 150 14.35 -1.17 -0.05
CA ILE A 150 12.97 -1.10 0.41
C ILE A 150 12.37 -2.47 0.77
N GLN A 151 12.90 -3.56 0.17
CA GLN A 151 12.49 -4.93 0.51
C GLN A 151 12.80 -5.30 1.96
N GLN A 152 13.87 -4.73 2.55
CA GLN A 152 14.24 -4.92 3.95
C GLN A 152 13.56 -3.88 4.85
N VAL A 153 13.41 -2.64 4.38
CA VAL A 153 12.84 -1.54 5.17
C VAL A 153 11.37 -1.77 5.50
N ARG A 154 10.57 -2.27 4.55
CA ARG A 154 9.12 -2.51 4.78
C ARG A 154 8.84 -3.46 5.95
N PRO A 155 9.34 -4.73 5.94
CA PRO A 155 9.08 -5.64 7.04
C PRO A 155 9.67 -5.12 8.36
N ALA A 156 10.88 -4.53 8.33
CA ALA A 156 11.51 -3.97 9.53
C ALA A 156 10.70 -2.83 10.15
N LEU A 157 10.13 -1.94 9.33
CA LEU A 157 9.25 -0.87 9.80
C LEU A 157 7.98 -1.44 10.42
N HIS A 158 7.31 -2.36 9.74
CA HIS A 158 6.08 -2.97 10.24
C HIS A 158 6.34 -3.69 11.57
N ASP A 159 7.44 -4.44 11.67
CA ASP A 159 7.84 -5.09 12.91
C ASP A 159 8.12 -4.09 14.03
N ALA A 160 8.85 -3.02 13.74
CA ALA A 160 9.16 -1.98 14.72
C ALA A 160 7.88 -1.31 15.25
N VAL A 161 6.88 -1.05 14.40
CA VAL A 161 5.58 -0.51 14.83
C VAL A 161 4.86 -1.52 15.72
N MET A 162 4.80 -2.78 15.34
CA MET A 162 4.13 -3.83 16.12
C MET A 162 4.79 -4.04 17.47
N GLN A 163 6.13 -4.00 17.53
CA GLN A 163 6.90 -4.06 18.77
C GLN A 163 6.65 -2.83 19.65
N ALA A 164 6.68 -1.63 19.09
CA ALA A 164 6.44 -0.38 19.82
C ALA A 164 5.02 -0.33 20.44
N LEU A 165 4.05 -0.99 19.82
CA LEU A 165 2.68 -1.10 20.33
C LEU A 165 2.48 -2.29 21.29
N GLY A 166 3.50 -3.10 21.57
CA GLY A 166 3.39 -4.30 22.41
C GLY A 166 2.61 -5.44 21.76
N LEU A 167 2.52 -5.46 20.43
CA LEU A 167 1.73 -6.43 19.63
C LEU A 167 2.61 -7.49 18.96
N ALA A 168 3.91 -7.52 19.26
CA ALA A 168 4.89 -8.47 18.75
C ALA A 168 4.76 -9.89 19.35
N THR A 169 3.54 -10.41 19.38
CA THR A 169 3.24 -11.81 19.63
C THR A 169 3.19 -12.51 18.28
N ALA A 170 3.92 -13.62 18.11
CA ALA A 170 3.87 -14.41 16.87
C ALA A 170 2.42 -14.67 16.45
N ALA A 171 2.12 -14.49 15.15
CA ALA A 171 0.81 -14.81 14.62
C ALA A 171 0.52 -16.29 14.90
N ALA A 172 -0.65 -16.58 15.50
CA ALA A 172 -1.10 -17.95 15.64
C ALA A 172 -1.21 -18.59 14.25
N PRO A 173 -0.78 -19.84 14.04
CA PRO A 173 -0.87 -20.48 12.74
C PRO A 173 -2.32 -20.48 12.25
N LEU A 174 -2.50 -20.27 10.94
CA LEU A 174 -3.78 -20.42 10.25
C LEU A 174 -4.31 -21.83 10.56
N ARG A 175 -5.52 -21.90 11.13
CA ARG A 175 -6.24 -23.17 11.34
C ARG A 175 -6.87 -23.66 10.04
#